data_AF-A0A7Z9SD22-F1
#
_entry.id   AF-A0A7Z9SD22-F1
#
_cell.length_a   1.000
_cell.length_b   1.000
_cell.length_c   1.000
_cell.angle_alpha   90.00
_cell.angle_beta   90.00
_cell.angle_gamma   90.00
#
_symmetry.space_group_name_H-M   'P 1'
#
loop_
_entity.id
_entity.type
_entity.pdbx_description
1 polymer ?
#
loop_
_entity_poly.entity_id
_entity_poly.type
_entity_poly.pdbx_seq_one_letter_code
_entity_poly.pdbx_strand_id
1 'polypeptide(L)'
;MSTDPFTSLQFHLDSTGRESLTKLSRWAKILGTINVVLGGFNGAFAIPLLFGERGLTVLAIPSMFFAGILIYMGLQLTGASSNLRFALMNESDKGFADAIEKIQKFFFLSATLYLVGIFLLFIMMGLGMLSGTGFPDIAPADPSVISI
;
A
#
# COMPACT_ATOMS: atom_id res chain seq x y z
N MET A 1 -19.38 38.23 -32.90
CA MET A 1 -18.99 36.99 -32.19
C MET A 1 -17.75 37.34 -31.38
N SER A 2 -17.84 37.38 -30.04
CA SER A 2 -16.67 37.61 -29.20
C SER A 2 -15.83 36.33 -29.18
N THR A 3 -14.56 36.47 -29.52
CA THR A 3 -13.54 35.43 -29.37
C THR A 3 -12.89 35.60 -28.01
N ASP A 4 -13.64 35.39 -26.94
CA ASP A 4 -13.04 35.26 -25.62
C ASP A 4 -12.45 33.84 -25.52
N PRO A 5 -11.14 33.68 -25.25
CA PRO A 5 -10.56 32.36 -25.07
C PRO A 5 -11.25 31.70 -23.87
N PHE A 6 -11.77 30.48 -24.05
CA PHE A 6 -12.38 29.73 -22.97
C PHE A 6 -11.42 29.66 -21.76
N THR A 7 -11.78 30.32 -20.66
CA THR A 7 -10.95 30.39 -19.44
C THR A 7 -10.82 29.04 -18.73
N SER A 8 -11.70 28.07 -19.06
CA SER A 8 -11.62 26.69 -18.57
C SER A 8 -12.22 25.70 -19.57
N LEU A 9 -11.60 24.52 -19.70
CA LEU A 9 -12.20 23.38 -20.39
C LEU A 9 -13.15 22.66 -19.43
N GLN A 10 -14.44 22.69 -19.75
CA GLN A 10 -15.46 21.89 -19.05
C GLN A 10 -15.71 20.61 -19.84
N PHE A 11 -15.19 19.49 -19.36
CA PHE A 11 -15.50 18.17 -19.91
C PHE A 11 -16.70 17.58 -19.19
N HIS A 12 -17.84 17.50 -19.89
CA HIS A 12 -18.93 16.64 -19.44
C HIS A 12 -18.52 15.19 -19.63
N LEU A 13 -18.60 14.41 -18.55
CA LEU A 13 -18.33 12.98 -18.61
C LEU A 13 -19.44 12.30 -19.40
N ASP A 14 -19.05 11.64 -20.50
CA ASP A 14 -19.91 10.69 -21.16
C ASP A 14 -20.16 9.46 -20.25
N SER A 15 -21.06 8.58 -20.68
CA SER A 15 -21.40 7.36 -19.91
C SER A 15 -20.14 6.51 -19.64
N THR A 16 -19.24 6.41 -20.61
CA THR A 16 -17.95 5.69 -20.51
C THR A 16 -17.03 6.32 -19.47
N GLY A 17 -16.91 7.65 -19.45
CA GLY A 17 -16.13 8.41 -18.47
C GLY A 17 -16.66 8.23 -17.06
N ARG A 18 -17.98 8.35 -16.85
CA ARG A 18 -18.60 8.10 -15.54
C ARG A 18 -18.37 6.66 -15.07
N GLU A 19 -18.47 5.68 -15.95
CA GLU A 19 -18.22 4.27 -15.61
C GLU A 19 -16.76 4.05 -15.20
N SER A 20 -15.81 4.61 -15.96
CA SER A 20 -14.37 4.50 -15.68
C SER A 20 -14.01 5.10 -14.32
N LEU A 21 -14.57 6.28 -14.00
CA LEU A 21 -14.34 6.93 -12.71
C LEU A 21 -15.00 6.17 -11.54
N THR A 22 -16.14 5.54 -11.79
CA THR A 22 -16.78 4.66 -10.81
C THR A 22 -15.92 3.42 -10.53
N LYS A 23 -15.32 2.82 -11.56
CA LYS A 23 -14.36 1.72 -11.41
C LYS A 23 -13.11 2.19 -10.65
N LEU A 24 -12.58 3.37 -10.98
CA LEU A 24 -11.44 3.96 -10.28
C LEU A 24 -11.72 4.14 -8.78
N SER A 25 -12.89 4.70 -8.43
CA SER A 25 -13.33 4.79 -7.03
C SER A 25 -13.34 3.42 -6.35
N ARG A 26 -13.92 2.39 -6.98
CA ARG A 26 -13.93 1.03 -6.42
C ARG A 26 -12.52 0.46 -6.22
N TRP A 27 -11.64 0.61 -7.20
CA TRP A 27 -10.25 0.15 -7.11
C TRP A 27 -9.46 0.88 -6.03
N ALA A 28 -9.63 2.20 -5.92
CA ALA A 28 -9.04 2.99 -4.85
C ALA A 28 -9.51 2.51 -3.47
N LYS A 29 -10.80 2.16 -3.31
CA LYS A 29 -11.32 1.56 -2.06
C LYS A 29 -10.69 0.21 -1.75
N ILE A 30 -10.59 -0.67 -2.74
CA ILE A 30 -10.02 -2.01 -2.59
C ILE A 30 -8.56 -1.91 -2.15
N LEU A 31 -7.75 -1.13 -2.87
CA LEU A 31 -6.34 -0.91 -2.53
C LEU A 31 -6.18 -0.23 -1.18
N GLY A 32 -7.04 0.74 -0.87
CA GLY A 32 -7.06 1.38 0.44
C GLY A 32 -7.29 0.37 1.57
N THR A 33 -8.24 -0.56 1.37
CA THR A 33 -8.54 -1.62 2.33
C THR A 33 -7.37 -2.60 2.48
N ILE A 34 -6.74 -3.00 1.37
CA ILE A 34 -5.55 -3.86 1.39
C ILE A 34 -4.43 -3.21 2.21
N ASN A 35 -4.15 -1.93 1.98
CA ASN A 35 -3.14 -1.17 2.71
C ASN A 35 -3.42 -1.14 4.22
N VAL A 36 -4.67 -0.91 4.64
CA VAL A 36 -5.06 -0.93 6.06
C VAL A 36 -4.87 -2.33 6.67
N VAL A 37 -5.30 -3.38 5.96
CA VAL A 37 -5.17 -4.76 6.46
C VAL A 37 -3.70 -5.17 6.58
N LEU A 38 -2.88 -4.90 5.55
CA LEU A 38 -1.45 -5.20 5.58
C LEU A 38 -0.71 -4.42 6.66
N GLY A 39 -1.02 -3.13 6.81
CA GLY A 39 -0.45 -2.31 7.86
C GLY A 39 -0.86 -2.77 9.25
N GLY A 40 -2.14 -3.11 9.45
CA GLY A 40 -2.66 -3.67 10.69
C GLY A 40 -2.02 -5.00 11.06
N PHE A 41 -1.90 -5.91 10.10
CA PHE A 41 -1.17 -7.17 10.26
C PHE A 41 0.28 -6.90 10.66
N ASN A 42 1.01 -6.08 9.90
CA ASN A 42 2.40 -5.78 10.19
C ASN A 42 2.59 -5.15 11.59
N GLY A 43 1.73 -4.21 11.97
CA GLY A 43 1.72 -3.61 13.29
C GLY A 43 1.47 -4.62 14.40
N ALA A 44 0.54 -5.56 14.21
CA ALA A 44 0.24 -6.60 15.19
C ALA A 44 1.43 -7.53 15.45
N PHE A 45 2.29 -7.80 14.46
CA PHE A 45 3.55 -8.53 14.67
C PHE A 45 4.65 -7.65 15.26
N ALA A 46 4.70 -6.37 14.92
CA ALA A 46 5.70 -5.44 15.43
C ALA A 46 5.54 -5.14 16.94
N ILE A 47 4.30 -5.09 17.44
CA ILE A 47 4.01 -4.75 18.85
C ILE A 47 4.66 -5.75 19.83
N PRO A 48 4.45 -7.08 19.72
CA PRO A 48 5.15 -8.04 20.57
C PRO A 48 6.67 -7.99 20.45
N LEU A 49 7.20 -7.67 19.26
CA LEU A 49 8.64 -7.55 19.03
C LEU A 49 9.26 -6.33 19.72
N LEU A 50 8.49 -5.26 19.98
CA LEU A 50 8.94 -4.10 20.75
C LEU A 50 9.09 -4.40 22.23
N PHE A 51 8.16 -5.19 22.79
CA PHE A 51 8.11 -5.50 24.23
C PHE A 51 8.73 -6.85 24.60
N GLY A 52 9.20 -7.62 23.61
CA GLY A 52 9.84 -8.91 23.83
C GLY A 52 11.29 -8.78 24.29
N GLU A 53 11.73 -9.67 25.19
CA GLU A 53 13.08 -9.64 25.81
C GLU A 53 14.25 -9.95 24.84
N ARG A 54 13.98 -10.21 23.56
CA ARG A 54 14.96 -10.76 22.60
C ARG A 54 15.84 -9.74 21.87
N GLY A 55 15.85 -8.47 22.26
CA GLY A 55 16.68 -7.44 21.60
C GLY A 55 16.30 -7.14 20.15
N LEU A 56 15.13 -7.60 19.69
CA LEU A 56 14.62 -7.41 18.33
C LEU A 56 13.95 -6.03 18.12
N THR A 57 14.04 -5.13 19.11
CA THR A 57 13.46 -3.78 19.08
C THR A 57 13.95 -2.96 17.88
N VAL A 58 15.20 -3.18 17.45
CA VAL A 58 15.80 -2.54 16.26
C VAL A 58 15.04 -2.89 14.97
N LEU A 59 14.47 -4.09 14.87
CA LEU A 59 13.62 -4.51 13.74
C LEU A 59 12.16 -4.07 13.90
N ALA A 60 11.71 -3.96 15.15
CA ALA A 60 10.32 -3.65 15.45
C ALA A 60 9.95 -2.17 15.21
N ILE A 61 10.88 -1.23 15.47
CA ILE A 61 10.64 0.21 15.26
C ILE A 61 10.41 0.53 13.76
N PRO A 62 11.30 0.13 12.82
CA PRO A 62 11.06 0.35 11.39
C PRO A 62 9.78 -0.33 10.91
N SER A 63 9.51 -1.55 11.40
CA SER A 63 8.30 -2.30 11.04
C SER A 63 7.01 -1.57 11.46
N MET A 64 6.96 -1.07 12.69
CA MET A 64 5.83 -0.28 13.19
C MET A 64 5.65 1.02 12.39
N PHE A 65 6.75 1.67 12.01
CA PHE A 65 6.69 2.87 11.16
C PHE A 65 6.07 2.57 9.78
N PHE A 66 6.50 1.49 9.13
CA PHE A 66 5.90 1.04 7.86
C PHE A 66 4.44 0.65 8.01
N ALA A 67 4.06 -0.01 9.10
CA ALA A 67 2.67 -0.31 9.43
C ALA A 67 1.82 0.97 9.49
N GLY A 68 2.32 2.01 10.16
CA GLY A 68 1.67 3.32 10.24
C GLY A 68 1.48 3.97 8.86
N ILE A 69 2.51 3.96 8.02
CA ILE A 69 2.42 4.51 6.65
C ILE A 69 1.36 3.76 5.83
N LEU A 70 1.36 2.43 5.86
CA LEU A 70 0.39 1.61 5.12
C LEU A 70 -1.04 1.92 5.56
N ILE A 71 -1.29 1.95 6.88
CA ILE A 71 -2.63 2.29 7.41
C ILE A 71 -3.04 3.70 6.96
N TYR A 72 -2.15 4.69 7.11
CA TYR A 72 -2.43 6.07 6.73
C TYR A 72 -2.81 6.19 5.24
N MET A 73 -1.99 5.62 4.35
CA MET A 73 -2.28 5.63 2.91
C MET A 73 -3.59 4.89 2.59
N GLY A 74 -3.84 3.78 3.27
CA GLY A 74 -5.05 2.98 3.07
C GLY A 74 -6.33 3.72 3.44
N LEU A 75 -6.31 4.43 4.57
CA LEU A 75 -7.41 5.29 5.00
C LEU A 75 -7.63 6.45 4.02
N GLN A 76 -6.56 7.10 3.56
CA GLN A 76 -6.65 8.21 2.61
C GLN A 76 -7.22 7.76 1.25
N LEU A 77 -6.82 6.60 0.73
CA LEU A 77 -7.38 6.03 -0.50
C LEU A 77 -8.86 5.66 -0.35
N THR A 78 -9.24 5.08 0.78
CA THR A 78 -10.63 4.70 1.07
C THR A 78 -11.52 5.94 1.21
N GLY A 79 -11.01 6.99 1.87
CA GLY A 79 -11.68 8.28 1.98
C GLY A 79 -11.81 8.98 0.62
N ALA A 80 -10.73 9.08 -0.15
CA ALA A 80 -10.74 9.70 -1.48
C ALA A 80 -11.64 8.96 -2.45
N SER A 81 -11.69 7.62 -2.42
CA SER A 81 -12.67 6.81 -3.15
C SER A 81 -14.10 7.22 -2.83
N SER A 82 -14.41 7.38 -1.55
CA SER A 82 -15.77 7.69 -1.08
C SER A 82 -16.17 9.11 -1.49
N ASN A 83 -15.25 10.07 -1.35
CA ASN A 83 -15.42 11.44 -1.83
C ASN A 83 -15.59 11.51 -3.35
N LEU A 84 -14.82 10.73 -4.12
CA LEU A 84 -14.96 10.65 -5.57
C LEU A 84 -16.35 10.14 -5.96
N ARG A 85 -16.83 9.08 -5.30
CA ARG A 85 -18.16 8.53 -5.56
C ARG A 85 -19.26 9.53 -5.21
N PHE A 86 -19.13 10.23 -4.10
CA PHE A 86 -20.06 11.28 -3.70
C PHE A 86 -20.06 12.44 -4.72
N ALA A 87 -18.89 12.92 -5.12
CA ALA A 87 -18.76 14.00 -6.09
C ALA A 87 -19.34 13.65 -7.46
N LEU A 88 -19.23 12.38 -7.91
CA LEU A 88 -19.85 11.90 -9.14
C LEU A 88 -21.38 11.85 -9.10
N MET A 89 -21.97 11.64 -7.91
CA MET A 89 -23.42 11.62 -7.71
C MET A 89 -23.99 13.03 -7.53
N ASN A 90 -23.23 13.92 -6.91
CA ASN A 90 -23.64 15.28 -6.56
C ASN A 90 -23.10 16.36 -7.52
N GLU A 91 -22.43 15.96 -8.60
CA GLU A 91 -21.86 16.85 -9.63
C GLU A 91 -21.00 17.98 -9.03
N SER A 92 -20.17 17.62 -8.04
CA SER A 92 -19.30 18.56 -7.35
C SER A 92 -17.91 18.62 -7.96
N ASP A 93 -17.62 19.67 -8.73
CA ASP A 93 -16.32 19.84 -9.40
C ASP A 93 -15.15 19.90 -8.43
N LYS A 94 -15.29 20.66 -7.32
CA LYS A 94 -14.23 20.81 -6.31
C LYS A 94 -13.95 19.49 -5.59
N GLY A 95 -15.01 18.77 -5.19
CA GLY A 95 -14.89 17.48 -4.51
C GLY A 95 -14.31 16.41 -5.44
N PHE A 96 -14.66 16.47 -6.73
CA PHE A 96 -14.13 15.59 -7.75
C PHE A 96 -12.62 15.78 -7.94
N ALA A 97 -12.17 17.03 -8.16
CA ALA A 97 -10.77 17.35 -8.38
C ALA A 97 -9.90 16.94 -7.19
N ASP A 98 -10.31 17.29 -5.96
CA ASP A 98 -9.58 16.92 -4.74
C ASP A 98 -9.49 15.40 -4.55
N ALA A 99 -10.59 14.67 -4.82
CA ALA A 99 -10.61 13.22 -4.70
C ALA A 99 -9.69 12.53 -5.72
N ILE A 100 -9.69 12.98 -6.98
CA ILE A 100 -8.81 12.46 -8.02
C ILE A 100 -7.34 12.75 -7.71
N GLU A 101 -7.02 13.97 -7.28
CA GLU A 101 -5.65 14.35 -6.91
C GLU A 101 -5.13 13.47 -5.76
N LYS A 102 -5.95 13.25 -4.73
CA LYS A 102 -5.62 12.34 -3.63
C LYS A 102 -5.40 10.92 -4.14
N ILE A 103 -6.33 10.36 -4.91
CA ILE A 103 -6.19 9.01 -5.48
C ILE A 103 -4.87 8.91 -6.25
N GLN A 104 -4.57 9.84 -7.15
CA GLN A 104 -3.34 9.83 -7.93
C GLN A 104 -2.08 9.86 -7.05
N LYS A 105 -2.00 10.80 -6.09
CA LYS A 105 -0.86 10.93 -5.18
C LYS A 105 -0.64 9.67 -4.36
N PHE A 106 -1.69 9.08 -3.79
CA PHE A 106 -1.58 7.90 -2.95
C PHE A 106 -1.35 6.60 -3.74
N PHE A 107 -1.83 6.51 -4.98
CA PHE A 107 -1.45 5.43 -5.89
C PHE A 107 0.04 5.49 -6.22
N PHE A 108 0.55 6.67 -6.59
CA PHE A 108 1.96 6.86 -6.90
C PHE A 108 2.85 6.53 -5.70
N LEU A 109 2.47 7.01 -4.50
CA LEU A 109 3.19 6.71 -3.28
C LEU A 109 3.14 5.21 -2.94
N SER A 110 1.97 4.57 -3.03
CA SER A 110 1.84 3.13 -2.77
C SER A 110 2.69 2.30 -3.74
N ALA A 111 2.61 2.58 -5.03
CA ALA A 111 3.40 1.89 -6.05
C ALA A 111 4.91 2.05 -5.82
N THR A 112 5.36 3.26 -5.48
CA THR A 112 6.76 3.54 -5.15
C THR A 112 7.20 2.75 -3.92
N LEU A 113 6.40 2.74 -2.85
CA LEU A 113 6.72 2.02 -1.62
C LEU A 113 6.82 0.52 -1.85
N TYR A 114 5.91 -0.06 -2.64
CA TYR A 114 5.94 -1.47 -3.00
C TYR A 114 7.14 -1.82 -3.87
N LEU A 115 7.49 -0.97 -4.83
CA LEU A 115 8.65 -1.19 -5.69
C LEU A 115 9.95 -1.15 -4.88
N VAL A 116 10.09 -0.17 -3.98
CA VAL A 116 11.21 -0.10 -3.04
C VAL A 116 11.24 -1.35 -2.14
N GLY A 117 10.09 -1.78 -1.61
CA GLY A 117 10.00 -2.98 -0.77
C GLY A 117 10.43 -4.25 -1.51
N ILE A 118 9.96 -4.44 -2.74
CA ILE A 118 10.35 -5.57 -3.61
C ILE A 118 11.86 -5.53 -3.89
N PHE A 119 12.40 -4.36 -4.21
CA PHE A 119 13.84 -4.19 -4.48
C PHE A 119 14.70 -4.55 -3.27
N LEU A 120 14.32 -4.07 -2.07
CA LEU A 120 14.99 -4.44 -0.82
C LEU A 120 14.92 -5.95 -0.53
N LEU A 121 13.78 -6.58 -0.81
CA LEU A 121 13.59 -8.02 -0.62
C LEU A 121 14.56 -8.82 -1.51
N PHE A 122 14.72 -8.43 -2.78
CA PHE A 122 15.70 -9.06 -3.67
C PHE A 122 17.14 -8.89 -3.19
N ILE A 123 17.51 -7.71 -2.67
CA ILE A 123 18.84 -7.49 -2.09
C ILE A 123 19.06 -8.41 -0.89
N MET A 124 18.09 -8.48 0.03
CA MET A 124 18.19 -9.35 1.21
C MET A 124 18.31 -10.83 0.84
N MET A 125 17.55 -11.28 -0.16
CA MET A 125 17.61 -12.66 -0.64
C MET A 125 18.99 -12.97 -1.25
N GLY A 126 19.53 -12.06 -2.07
CA GLY A 126 20.86 -12.21 -2.66
C GLY A 126 21.97 -12.25 -1.60
N LEU A 127 21.92 -11.36 -0.60
CA LEU A 127 22.88 -11.35 0.50
C LEU A 127 22.78 -12.60 1.38
N GLY A 128 21.56 -13.07 1.68
CA GLY A 128 21.32 -14.27 2.50
C GLY A 128 21.78 -15.57 1.83
N MET A 129 21.73 -15.64 0.50
CA MET A 129 22.30 -16.76 -0.27
C MET A 129 23.83 -16.74 -0.22
N LEU A 130 24.45 -15.56 -0.29
CA LEU A 130 25.92 -15.40 -0.23
C LEU A 130 26.50 -15.67 1.17
N SER A 131 25.72 -15.44 2.23
CA SER A 131 26.15 -15.68 3.62
C SER A 131 26.02 -17.13 4.09
N GLY A 132 25.52 -18.05 3.25
CA GLY A 132 25.35 -19.47 3.59
C GLY A 132 24.24 -19.77 4.62
N THR A 133 23.52 -18.75 5.10
CA THR A 133 22.43 -18.87 6.09
C THR A 133 21.05 -19.04 5.46
N GLY A 134 20.98 -19.12 4.13
CA GLY A 134 19.73 -19.08 3.36
C GLY A 134 18.86 -20.34 3.44
N PHE A 135 19.41 -21.46 3.92
CA PHE A 135 18.68 -22.70 4.16
C PHE A 135 19.22 -23.35 5.43
N PRO A 136 18.39 -23.69 6.44
CA PRO A 136 18.82 -24.65 7.43
C PRO A 136 19.12 -25.96 6.68
N ASP A 137 20.35 -26.45 6.79
CA ASP A 137 20.71 -27.77 6.29
C ASP A 137 19.69 -28.76 6.84
N ILE A 138 18.83 -29.28 5.97
CA ILE A 138 18.09 -30.51 6.24
C ILE A 138 19.12 -31.63 6.07
N ALA A 139 20.12 -31.66 6.95
CA ALA A 139 21.03 -32.78 7.04
C ALA A 139 20.16 -33.99 7.40
N PRO A 140 20.20 -35.09 6.63
CA PRO A 140 19.50 -36.30 7.02
C PRO A 140 20.01 -36.70 8.40
N ALA A 141 19.09 -36.88 9.35
CA ALA A 141 19.41 -37.34 10.69
C ALA A 141 20.35 -38.55 10.58
N ASP A 142 21.52 -38.43 11.18
CA ASP A 142 22.54 -39.47 11.20
C ASP A 142 21.89 -40.77 11.73
N PRO A 143 21.78 -41.83 10.90
CA PRO A 143 21.09 -43.06 11.30
C PRO A 143 21.84 -43.83 12.39
N SER A 144 22.97 -43.34 12.89
CA SER A 144 23.78 -43.98 13.92
C SER A 144 23.40 -43.63 15.36
N VAL A 145 22.50 -42.66 15.60
CA VAL A 145 22.04 -42.35 16.97
C VAL A 145 20.83 -43.23 17.33
N ILE A 146 21.13 -44.47 17.74
CA ILE A 146 20.21 -45.27 18.55
C ILE A 146 20.35 -44.76 19.99
N SER A 147 19.36 -44.01 20.48
CA SER A 147 19.23 -43.72 21.91
C SER A 147 18.92 -45.03 22.65
N ILE A 148 19.85 -45.47 23.50
CA ILE A 148 19.61 -46.45 24.58
C ILE A 148 19.40 -45.65 25.86
#